data_AF-A0A915AAK3-F1
#
_entry.id   AF-A0A915AAK3-F1
#
_cell.length_a   1.000
_cell.length_b   1.000
_cell.length_c   1.000
_cell.angle_alpha   90.00
_cell.angle_beta   90.00
_cell.angle_gamma   90.00
#
_symmetry.space_group_name_H-M   'P 1'
#
loop_
_entity.id
_entity.type
_entity.pdbx_description
1 polymer ?
#
loop_
_entity_poly.entity_id
_entity_poly.type
_entity_poly.pdbx_seq_one_letter_code
_entity_poly.pdbx_strand_id
1 'polypeptide(L)'
;MISVENRHPRPSTLNRKDDSSDDSEHSSICDLSSSDSQVPSSSKADAAFTTIKELRYILHQLNTGQLPLDDLKRNIEYAALVLETAYMDETRRICDEDDDLSEVTPETVPDEVREWLAATFTRQTVSSKREKPKFKSVANAIRTGIFFDKMFRKAQTVLPPIPPEIAALMKNVDSWSFNPFEVHEVSDGHALKYVGLELFNRYGFFERFKIPYPTLENYLATLEVGYSKHNNPYHNVIHAADVTQSSHFMLSQTGLASSLSDLDLLAVIFGALIHDYEHTGHTNNFHIQSGSNFAMLYNDRSVLENHHVSACFRLLKDDDKNILERLTREEYRELRNAVIEIVLATDMSTHFVQIKTMKNMLSLPEGM
;
A
#
# COMPACT_ATOMS: atom_id res chain seq x y z
N MET A 1 -15.23 -66.58 55.56
CA MET A 1 -15.89 -65.57 54.73
C MET A 1 -14.87 -65.09 53.70
N ILE A 2 -14.58 -65.95 52.71
CA ILE A 2 -15.01 -65.86 51.28
C ILE A 2 -14.20 -64.74 50.60
N SER A 3 -13.00 -64.97 50.02
CA SER A 3 -12.63 -65.74 48.79
C SER A 3 -13.49 -65.34 47.59
N VAL A 4 -12.92 -64.88 46.47
CA VAL A 4 -12.63 -65.63 45.23
C VAL A 4 -12.44 -64.52 44.15
N GLU A 5 -11.72 -64.58 43.04
CA GLU A 5 -10.59 -65.33 42.47
C GLU A 5 -10.42 -64.73 41.05
N ASN A 6 -9.23 -64.92 40.45
CA ASN A 6 -8.90 -64.59 39.06
C ASN A 6 -9.90 -65.16 38.02
N ARG A 7 -9.94 -64.59 36.82
CA ARG A 7 -9.38 -65.21 35.58
C ARG A 7 -9.74 -64.45 34.29
N HIS A 8 -8.71 -64.22 33.46
CA HIS A 8 -8.81 -64.06 32.01
C HIS A 8 -9.44 -65.30 31.34
N PRO A 9 -9.91 -65.12 30.09
CA PRO A 9 -9.49 -66.06 29.05
C PRO A 9 -8.98 -65.35 27.78
N ARG A 10 -7.89 -65.89 27.21
CA ARG A 10 -7.52 -65.77 25.78
C ARG A 10 -8.15 -66.96 24.99
N PRO A 11 -7.76 -67.21 23.72
CA PRO A 11 -8.61 -67.04 22.54
C PRO A 11 -9.09 -68.38 21.96
N SER A 12 -10.12 -68.37 21.10
CA SER A 12 -10.50 -69.52 20.30
C SER A 12 -10.06 -69.35 18.84
N THR A 13 -9.16 -70.23 18.42
CA THR A 13 -8.86 -70.57 17.02
C THR A 13 -9.88 -71.59 16.49
N LEU A 14 -10.31 -71.48 15.22
CA LEU A 14 -10.24 -72.58 14.23
C LEU A 14 -10.89 -72.26 12.87
N ASN A 15 -10.06 -72.41 11.83
CA ASN A 15 -10.26 -72.94 10.49
C ASN A 15 -11.17 -72.29 9.41
N ARG A 16 -10.45 -71.70 8.44
CA ARG A 16 -10.44 -71.97 6.99
C ARG A 16 -11.57 -72.84 6.40
N LYS A 17 -12.23 -72.28 5.39
CA LYS A 17 -12.44 -72.92 4.07
C LYS A 17 -12.26 -71.87 2.97
N ASP A 18 -11.51 -72.27 1.95
CA ASP A 18 -11.36 -71.58 0.66
C ASP A 18 -12.69 -71.56 -0.09
N ASP A 19 -12.98 -70.46 -0.78
CA ASP A 19 -13.55 -70.53 -2.14
C ASP A 19 -13.28 -69.22 -2.90
N SER A 20 -12.90 -69.39 -4.16
CA SER A 20 -12.48 -68.39 -5.13
C SER A 20 -13.67 -67.85 -5.96
N SER A 21 -13.78 -66.53 -6.11
CA SER A 21 -14.41 -65.82 -7.24
C SER A 21 -14.41 -64.32 -6.91
N ASP A 22 -13.59 -63.46 -7.53
CA ASP A 22 -13.68 -62.87 -8.88
C ASP A 22 -14.06 -61.38 -8.77
N ASP A 23 -13.36 -60.58 -9.57
CA ASP A 23 -13.35 -59.11 -9.70
C ASP A 23 -14.71 -58.39 -9.62
N SER A 24 -14.84 -57.31 -8.82
CA SER A 24 -15.88 -56.27 -9.05
C SER A 24 -15.78 -54.96 -8.21
N GLU A 25 -14.61 -54.34 -8.05
CA GLU A 25 -14.51 -52.94 -7.54
C GLU A 25 -13.99 -51.94 -8.58
N HIS A 26 -14.26 -52.19 -9.87
CA HIS A 26 -13.98 -51.27 -10.96
C HIS A 26 -15.24 -51.00 -11.79
N SER A 27 -16.24 -50.32 -11.23
CA SER A 27 -17.34 -49.74 -12.02
C SER A 27 -18.21 -48.80 -11.19
N SER A 28 -17.86 -47.51 -11.16
CA SER A 28 -18.80 -46.40 -10.92
C SER A 28 -18.22 -45.07 -11.41
N ILE A 29 -17.44 -45.11 -12.50
CA ILE A 29 -16.93 -43.92 -13.20
C ILE A 29 -17.19 -44.14 -14.68
N CYS A 30 -18.43 -43.95 -15.10
CA CYS A 30 -18.84 -43.73 -16.49
C CYS A 30 -20.33 -43.40 -16.49
N ASP A 31 -20.66 -42.12 -16.55
CA ASP A 31 -21.73 -41.57 -17.38
C ASP A 31 -21.88 -40.07 -17.12
N LEU A 32 -21.07 -39.28 -17.83
CA LEU A 32 -21.28 -37.85 -18.05
C LEU A 32 -20.86 -37.53 -19.49
N SER A 33 -21.41 -38.29 -20.44
CA SER A 33 -21.50 -37.90 -21.85
C SER A 33 -22.93 -37.44 -22.13
N SER A 34 -23.37 -36.36 -21.48
CA SER A 34 -24.58 -35.66 -21.88
C SER A 34 -24.18 -34.34 -22.53
N SER A 35 -24.39 -34.30 -23.84
CA SER A 35 -24.44 -33.11 -24.66
C SER A 35 -25.43 -32.10 -24.09
N ASP A 36 -24.95 -31.05 -23.45
CA ASP A 36 -25.59 -29.74 -23.50
C ASP A 36 -24.60 -28.66 -23.07
N SER A 37 -24.24 -27.81 -24.03
CA SER A 37 -23.46 -26.60 -23.83
C SER A 37 -24.34 -25.49 -23.24
N GLN A 38 -24.96 -25.76 -22.09
CA GLN A 38 -25.66 -24.76 -21.29
C GLN A 38 -25.03 -24.68 -19.90
N VAL A 39 -24.69 -23.45 -19.51
CA VAL A 39 -24.21 -23.12 -18.17
C VAL A 39 -25.25 -23.59 -17.15
N PRO A 40 -24.89 -24.43 -16.16
CA PRO A 40 -25.81 -24.80 -15.10
C PRO A 40 -26.27 -23.55 -14.35
N SER A 41 -27.57 -23.44 -14.06
CA SER A 41 -28.14 -22.36 -13.25
C SER A 41 -27.79 -22.47 -11.74
N SER A 42 -26.62 -23.03 -11.41
CA SER A 42 -26.14 -23.21 -10.04
C SER A 42 -25.44 -21.95 -9.54
N SER A 43 -25.29 -21.80 -8.22
CA SER A 43 -24.67 -20.61 -7.63
C SER A 43 -23.24 -20.42 -8.15
N LYS A 44 -22.75 -19.17 -8.20
CA LYS A 44 -21.38 -18.84 -8.69
C LYS A 44 -20.28 -19.64 -7.98
N ALA A 45 -20.49 -19.96 -6.69
CA ALA A 45 -19.59 -20.80 -5.91
C ALA A 45 -19.54 -22.25 -6.42
N ASP A 46 -20.69 -22.78 -6.89
CA ASP A 46 -20.78 -24.14 -7.44
C ASP A 46 -20.07 -24.25 -8.79
N ALA A 47 -20.18 -23.24 -9.65
CA ALA A 47 -19.48 -23.20 -10.93
C ALA A 47 -17.95 -23.14 -10.76
N ALA A 48 -17.47 -22.29 -9.83
CA ALA A 48 -16.04 -22.19 -9.50
C ALA A 48 -15.50 -23.49 -8.89
N PHE A 49 -16.26 -24.11 -7.98
CA PHE A 49 -15.87 -25.38 -7.35
C PHE A 49 -15.84 -26.54 -8.34
N THR A 50 -16.77 -26.57 -9.30
CA THR A 50 -16.80 -27.55 -10.39
C THR A 50 -15.58 -27.39 -11.30
N THR A 51 -15.27 -26.15 -11.69
CA THR A 51 -14.08 -25.82 -12.50
C THR A 51 -12.77 -26.24 -11.81
N ILE A 52 -12.65 -26.03 -10.49
CA ILE A 52 -11.47 -26.46 -9.72
C ILE A 52 -11.32 -27.98 -9.71
N LYS A 53 -12.42 -28.72 -9.61
CA LYS A 53 -12.40 -30.19 -9.67
C LYS A 53 -11.95 -30.69 -11.03
N GLU A 54 -12.46 -30.10 -12.11
CA GLU A 54 -12.09 -30.45 -13.48
C GLU A 54 -10.61 -30.16 -13.77
N LEU A 55 -10.10 -29.00 -13.36
CA LEU A 55 -8.68 -28.65 -13.51
C LEU A 55 -7.75 -29.62 -12.75
N ARG A 56 -8.14 -30.07 -11.56
CA ARG A 56 -7.36 -31.06 -10.78
C ARG A 56 -7.38 -32.45 -11.43
N TYR A 57 -8.51 -32.85 -11.99
CA TYR A 57 -8.63 -34.09 -12.73
C TYR A 57 -7.77 -34.10 -14.00
N ILE A 58 -7.75 -32.98 -14.72
CA ILE A 58 -6.90 -32.77 -15.91
C ILE A 58 -5.42 -32.81 -15.55
N LEU A 59 -5.02 -32.16 -14.44
CA LEU A 59 -3.64 -32.21 -13.95
C LEU A 59 -3.20 -33.65 -13.62
N HIS A 60 -4.11 -34.46 -13.06
CA HIS A 60 -3.86 -35.86 -12.79
C HIS A 60 -3.67 -36.66 -14.09
N GLN A 61 -4.55 -36.48 -15.07
CA GLN A 61 -4.51 -37.15 -16.38
C GLN A 61 -3.30 -36.73 -17.25
N LEU A 62 -2.86 -35.47 -17.14
CA LEU A 62 -1.62 -34.97 -17.75
C LEU A 62 -0.38 -35.66 -17.18
N ASN A 63 -0.34 -35.87 -15.86
CA ASN A 63 0.77 -36.55 -15.19
C ASN A 63 0.82 -38.06 -15.49
N THR A 64 -0.30 -38.67 -15.87
CA THR A 64 -0.38 -40.10 -16.25
C THR A 64 -0.27 -40.33 -17.76
N GLY A 65 -0.21 -39.27 -18.57
CA GLY A 65 -0.04 -39.35 -20.03
C GLY A 65 -1.27 -39.84 -20.80
N GLN A 66 -2.45 -39.83 -20.18
CA GLN A 66 -3.68 -40.40 -20.75
C GLN A 66 -4.69 -39.35 -21.24
N LEU A 67 -4.30 -38.07 -21.33
CA LEU A 67 -5.23 -37.00 -21.70
C LEU A 67 -5.26 -36.76 -23.22
N PRO A 68 -6.42 -36.92 -23.89
CA PRO A 68 -6.60 -36.52 -25.28
C PRO A 68 -6.47 -35.00 -25.43
N LEU A 69 -5.79 -34.57 -26.50
CA LEU A 69 -5.53 -33.14 -26.77
C LEU A 69 -6.82 -32.32 -26.89
N ASP A 70 -7.88 -32.90 -27.45
CA ASP A 70 -9.17 -32.23 -27.63
C ASP A 70 -9.89 -31.96 -26.30
N ASP A 71 -9.76 -32.86 -25.33
CA ASP A 71 -10.32 -32.66 -23.98
C ASP A 71 -9.52 -31.61 -23.19
N LEU A 72 -8.20 -31.55 -23.38
CA LEU A 72 -7.39 -30.48 -22.80
C LEU A 72 -7.82 -29.11 -23.35
N LYS A 73 -8.00 -29.01 -24.67
CA LYS A 73 -8.41 -27.77 -25.33
C LYS A 73 -9.78 -27.30 -24.86
N ARG A 74 -10.79 -28.18 -24.85
CA ARG A 74 -12.16 -27.85 -24.41
C ARG A 74 -12.20 -27.33 -22.98
N ASN A 75 -11.43 -27.93 -22.09
CA ASN A 75 -11.43 -27.53 -20.68
C ASN A 75 -10.64 -26.23 -20.42
N ILE A 76 -9.58 -25.96 -21.19
CA ILE A 76 -8.88 -24.66 -21.14
C ILE A 76 -9.80 -23.55 -21.65
N GLU A 77 -10.53 -23.78 -22.74
CA GLU A 77 -11.52 -22.84 -23.27
C GLU A 77 -12.65 -22.57 -22.27
N TYR A 78 -13.14 -23.60 -21.58
CA TYR A 78 -14.14 -23.46 -20.52
C TYR A 78 -13.60 -22.66 -19.31
N ALA A 79 -12.38 -22.98 -18.85
CA ALA A 79 -11.74 -22.25 -17.75
C ALA A 79 -11.49 -20.77 -18.10
N ALA A 80 -11.07 -20.49 -19.34
CA ALA A 80 -10.94 -19.12 -19.84
C ALA A 80 -12.28 -18.37 -19.83
N LEU A 81 -13.36 -19.01 -20.29
CA LEU A 81 -14.70 -18.42 -20.28
C LEU A 81 -15.20 -18.11 -18.86
N VAL A 82 -15.00 -19.03 -17.92
CA VAL A 82 -15.38 -18.82 -16.50
C VAL A 82 -14.58 -17.67 -15.89
N LEU A 83 -13.28 -17.57 -16.20
CA LEU A 83 -12.42 -16.48 -15.74
C LEU A 83 -12.77 -15.14 -16.37
N GLU A 84 -13.08 -15.10 -17.67
CA GLU A 84 -13.57 -13.89 -18.35
C GLU A 84 -14.89 -13.42 -17.77
N THR A 85 -15.82 -14.34 -17.50
CA THR A 85 -17.12 -14.01 -16.90
C THR A 85 -16.95 -13.48 -15.48
N ALA A 86 -16.10 -14.11 -14.67
CA ALA A 86 -15.78 -13.64 -13.32
C ALA A 86 -15.07 -12.27 -13.34
N TYR A 87 -14.18 -12.04 -14.30
CA TYR A 87 -13.49 -10.76 -14.50
C TYR A 87 -14.45 -9.66 -14.94
N MET A 88 -15.36 -9.93 -15.87
CA MET A 88 -16.37 -8.98 -16.32
C MET A 88 -17.35 -8.62 -15.21
N ASP A 89 -17.78 -9.58 -14.39
CA ASP A 89 -18.66 -9.32 -13.25
C ASP A 89 -17.95 -8.57 -12.12
N GLU A 90 -16.68 -8.86 -11.83
CA GLU A 90 -15.88 -8.07 -10.89
C GLU A 90 -15.68 -6.64 -11.43
N THR A 91 -15.41 -6.50 -12.73
CA THR A 91 -15.30 -5.18 -13.38
C THR A 91 -16.63 -4.42 -13.34
N ARG A 92 -17.76 -5.10 -13.54
CA ARG A 92 -19.10 -4.50 -13.43
C ARG A 92 -19.43 -4.10 -11.99
N ARG A 93 -19.07 -4.92 -11.00
CA ARG A 93 -19.20 -4.58 -9.57
C ARG A 93 -18.31 -3.39 -9.17
N ILE A 94 -17.11 -3.30 -9.75
CA ILE A 94 -16.23 -2.14 -9.58
C ILE A 94 -16.89 -0.87 -10.14
N CYS A 95 -17.57 -0.95 -11.29
CA CYS A 95 -18.28 0.19 -11.89
C CYS A 95 -19.61 0.53 -11.19
N ASP A 96 -20.35 -0.46 -10.67
CA ASP A 96 -21.65 -0.26 -10.02
C ASP A 96 -21.49 0.28 -8.57
N GLU A 97 -20.33 0.08 -7.93
CA GLU A 97 -20.00 0.65 -6.60
C GLU A 97 -19.40 2.07 -6.67
N ASP A 98 -19.19 2.65 -7.86
CA ASP A 98 -18.91 4.09 -8.02
C ASP A 98 -20.16 4.96 -7.72
N ASP A 99 -21.33 4.33 -7.52
CA ASP A 99 -22.61 4.96 -7.16
C ASP A 99 -22.83 5.08 -5.63
N ASP A 100 -21.83 4.81 -4.79
CA ASP A 100 -21.91 4.95 -3.32
C ASP A 100 -22.00 6.43 -2.85
N LEU A 101 -21.94 7.41 -3.76
CA LEU A 101 -22.30 8.80 -3.47
C LEU A 101 -23.81 9.04 -3.49
N SER A 102 -24.60 8.11 -4.04
CA SER A 102 -26.06 8.22 -4.12
C SER A 102 -26.79 7.92 -2.81
N GLU A 103 -26.10 7.35 -1.80
CA GLU A 103 -26.70 7.01 -0.50
C GLU A 103 -26.70 8.17 0.53
N VAL A 104 -26.19 9.35 0.20
CA VAL A 104 -26.34 10.53 1.06
C VAL A 104 -27.71 11.16 0.82
N THR A 105 -28.57 11.15 1.83
CA THR A 105 -29.87 11.83 1.76
C THR A 105 -29.67 13.31 1.35
N PRO A 106 -30.31 13.77 0.25
CA PRO A 106 -30.06 15.10 -0.35
C PRO A 106 -30.23 16.30 0.58
N GLU A 107 -30.92 16.11 1.70
CA GLU A 107 -31.38 17.14 2.63
C GLU A 107 -30.27 17.71 3.55
N THR A 108 -29.05 17.14 3.57
CA THR A 108 -28.05 17.46 4.61
C THR A 108 -26.77 18.16 4.14
N VAL A 109 -26.51 18.24 2.83
CA VAL A 109 -25.28 18.83 2.29
C VAL A 109 -25.62 19.90 1.24
N PRO A 110 -25.23 21.18 1.44
CA PRO A 110 -25.44 22.23 0.45
C PRO A 110 -24.86 21.87 -0.92
N ASP A 111 -25.53 22.30 -2.00
CA ASP A 111 -25.11 21.96 -3.36
C ASP A 111 -23.67 22.44 -3.67
N GLU A 112 -23.28 23.60 -3.16
CA GLU A 112 -21.90 24.13 -3.27
C GLU A 112 -20.85 23.15 -2.70
N VAL A 113 -21.16 22.50 -1.58
CA VAL A 113 -20.27 21.52 -0.95
C VAL A 113 -20.22 20.24 -1.78
N ARG A 114 -21.35 19.82 -2.35
CA ARG A 114 -21.42 18.64 -3.23
C ARG A 114 -20.60 18.84 -4.51
N GLU A 115 -20.73 20.00 -5.14
CA GLU A 115 -19.95 20.36 -6.33
C GLU A 115 -18.45 20.42 -6.01
N TRP A 116 -18.07 21.01 -4.88
CA TRP A 116 -16.68 21.05 -4.44
C TRP A 116 -16.10 19.67 -4.16
N LEU A 117 -16.87 18.78 -3.51
CA LEU A 117 -16.47 17.39 -3.26
C LEU A 117 -16.25 16.63 -4.58
N ALA A 118 -17.17 16.76 -5.54
CA ALA A 118 -17.04 16.13 -6.84
C ALA A 118 -15.79 16.63 -7.57
N ALA A 119 -15.57 17.95 -7.64
CA ALA A 119 -14.43 18.55 -8.31
C ALA A 119 -13.07 18.21 -7.66
N THR A 120 -13.05 17.92 -6.36
CA THR A 120 -11.81 17.68 -5.60
C THR A 120 -11.47 16.19 -5.50
N PHE A 121 -12.47 15.32 -5.35
CA PHE A 121 -12.27 13.91 -4.97
C PHE A 121 -12.60 12.89 -6.07
N THR A 122 -13.10 13.31 -7.23
CA THR A 122 -13.46 12.39 -8.33
C THR A 122 -12.60 12.61 -9.58
N ARG A 123 -12.18 11.52 -10.23
CA ARG A 123 -11.37 11.52 -11.46
C ARG A 123 -11.97 10.56 -12.49
N GLN A 124 -11.90 10.92 -13.79
CA GLN A 124 -12.12 9.96 -14.88
C GLN A 124 -10.95 8.96 -14.94
N THR A 125 -11.27 7.68 -14.77
CA THR A 125 -10.33 6.64 -14.33
C THR A 125 -9.36 6.15 -15.41
N VAL A 126 -8.11 5.86 -15.01
CA VAL A 126 -7.23 4.89 -15.66
C VAL A 126 -6.60 4.04 -14.55
N SER A 127 -6.85 2.73 -14.60
CA SER A 127 -6.43 1.75 -13.59
C SER A 127 -4.91 1.48 -13.63
N SER A 128 -4.29 1.31 -12.46
CA SER A 128 -2.93 0.77 -12.31
C SER A 128 -2.93 -0.30 -11.21
N LYS A 129 -2.32 -1.46 -11.49
CA LYS A 129 -2.23 -2.61 -10.57
C LYS A 129 -1.16 -2.35 -9.48
N ARG A 130 -1.51 -2.57 -8.21
CA ARG A 130 -0.62 -2.53 -7.04
C ARG A 130 -0.43 -3.91 -6.41
N GLU A 131 0.77 -4.18 -5.90
CA GLU A 131 1.09 -5.37 -5.09
C GLU A 131 0.66 -5.20 -3.62
N LYS A 132 0.42 -6.33 -2.95
CA LYS A 132 -0.20 -6.40 -1.61
C LYS A 132 0.86 -6.45 -0.49
N PRO A 133 0.90 -5.49 0.45
CA PRO A 133 1.63 -5.65 1.70
C PRO A 133 0.83 -6.51 2.70
N LYS A 134 1.52 -7.23 3.59
CA LYS A 134 0.93 -8.09 4.64
C LYS A 134 1.07 -7.43 6.00
N PHE A 135 -0.01 -7.37 6.77
CA PHE A 135 -0.05 -6.70 8.08
C PHE A 135 -0.09 -7.70 9.25
N LYS A 136 0.46 -7.32 10.41
CA LYS A 136 0.41 -8.08 11.67
C LYS A 136 -0.04 -7.21 12.85
N SER A 137 -0.71 -7.88 13.80
CA SER A 137 -1.52 -7.42 14.94
C SER A 137 -1.02 -6.26 15.85
N VAL A 138 -2.02 -5.52 16.37
CA VAL A 138 -2.01 -4.36 17.29
C VAL A 138 -1.18 -4.52 18.58
N ALA A 139 -1.03 -5.74 19.11
CA ALA A 139 -0.26 -5.96 20.34
C ALA A 139 1.27 -5.76 20.16
N ASN A 140 1.77 -5.85 18.92
CA ASN A 140 3.15 -5.52 18.60
C ASN A 140 3.37 -4.00 18.54
N ALA A 141 2.39 -3.19 18.12
CA ALA A 141 2.54 -1.74 17.97
C ALA A 141 3.01 -1.04 19.26
N ILE A 142 2.41 -1.38 20.42
CA ILE A 142 2.77 -0.80 21.72
C ILE A 142 4.18 -1.21 22.16
N ARG A 143 4.56 -2.48 21.94
CA ARG A 143 5.91 -2.99 22.27
C ARG A 143 6.97 -2.43 21.30
N THR A 144 6.58 -2.18 20.05
CA THR A 144 7.41 -1.64 18.99
C THR A 144 7.69 -0.15 19.16
N GLY A 145 6.73 0.67 19.61
CA GLY A 145 6.98 2.09 19.91
C GLY A 145 8.11 2.29 20.93
N ILE A 146 8.14 1.47 21.99
CA ILE A 146 9.22 1.45 23.00
C ILE A 146 10.56 0.96 22.42
N PHE A 147 10.53 0.06 21.43
CA PHE A 147 11.71 -0.49 20.78
C PHE A 147 12.28 0.41 19.68
N PHE A 148 11.43 1.10 18.91
CA PHE A 148 11.78 2.14 17.95
C PHE A 148 12.65 3.20 18.62
N ASP A 149 12.20 3.65 19.79
CA ASP A 149 12.88 4.61 20.64
C ASP A 149 14.26 4.11 21.14
N LYS A 150 14.49 2.78 21.23
CA LYS A 150 15.79 2.19 21.60
C LYS A 150 16.69 1.87 20.40
N MET A 151 16.11 1.53 19.25
CA MET A 151 16.84 1.18 18.02
C MET A 151 17.54 2.41 17.43
N PHE A 152 16.87 3.56 17.44
CA PHE A 152 17.33 4.78 16.79
C PHE A 152 18.12 5.73 17.70
N ARG A 153 17.98 5.63 19.04
CA ARG A 153 18.84 6.37 19.98
C ARG A 153 20.29 5.89 20.03
N LYS A 154 20.60 4.70 19.51
CA LYS A 154 21.94 4.07 19.61
C LYS A 154 22.90 4.42 18.46
N ALA A 155 22.43 5.13 17.42
CA ALA A 155 23.17 5.42 16.19
C ALA A 155 23.34 6.94 15.95
N GLN A 156 23.79 7.67 16.98
CA GLN A 156 24.05 9.11 16.89
C GLN A 156 25.54 9.36 16.74
N THR A 157 26.06 9.48 15.52
CA THR A 157 27.45 9.95 15.29
C THR A 157 27.54 11.38 14.80
N VAL A 158 26.47 11.93 14.20
CA VAL A 158 26.44 13.30 13.67
C VAL A 158 25.37 14.08 14.42
N LEU A 159 25.77 15.01 15.28
CA LEU A 159 24.84 15.97 15.86
C LEU A 159 24.76 17.17 14.91
N PRO A 160 23.61 17.41 14.24
CA PRO A 160 23.39 18.67 13.55
C PRO A 160 23.60 19.83 14.54
N PRO A 161 24.26 20.93 14.15
CA PRO A 161 24.33 22.14 14.96
C PRO A 161 22.94 22.80 15.02
N ILE A 162 22.03 22.25 15.82
CA ILE A 162 20.70 22.82 16.06
C ILE A 162 20.81 23.85 17.20
N PRO A 163 20.32 25.10 17.01
CA PRO A 163 20.22 26.07 18.09
C PRO A 163 19.49 25.51 19.32
N PRO A 164 19.92 25.80 20.55
CA PRO A 164 19.36 25.19 21.77
C PRO A 164 17.85 25.36 21.94
N GLU A 165 17.32 26.50 21.49
CA GLU A 165 15.89 26.81 21.50
C GLU A 165 15.09 25.88 20.59
N ILE A 166 15.56 25.65 19.37
CA ILE A 166 14.94 24.70 18.43
C ILE A 166 15.11 23.27 18.92
N ALA A 167 16.27 22.92 19.45
CA ALA A 167 16.53 21.60 20.02
C ALA A 167 15.58 21.28 21.20
N ALA A 168 15.14 22.30 21.96
CA ALA A 168 14.14 22.12 23.00
C ALA A 168 12.76 21.74 22.43
N LEU A 169 12.35 22.36 21.32
CA LEU A 169 11.09 22.06 20.63
C LEU A 169 11.11 20.64 20.01
N MET A 170 12.26 20.23 19.44
CA MET A 170 12.43 18.90 18.83
C MET A 170 12.29 17.74 19.81
N LYS A 171 12.37 17.97 21.13
CA LYS A 171 12.07 16.95 22.13
C LYS A 171 10.64 16.42 22.03
N ASN A 172 9.71 17.23 21.51
CA ASN A 172 8.30 16.88 21.33
C ASN A 172 7.97 16.36 19.93
N VAL A 173 8.95 16.12 19.06
CA VAL A 173 8.71 15.70 17.65
C VAL A 173 7.98 14.35 17.53
N ASP A 174 8.01 13.50 18.56
CA ASP A 174 7.25 12.24 18.58
C ASP A 174 5.79 12.43 19.05
N SER A 175 5.38 13.65 19.40
CA SER A 175 4.05 13.95 19.92
C SER A 175 3.08 14.33 18.79
N TRP A 176 1.83 13.87 18.89
CA TRP A 176 0.75 14.35 18.01
C TRP A 176 0.46 15.84 18.21
N SER A 177 0.77 16.36 19.40
CA SER A 177 0.61 17.78 19.73
C SER A 177 1.87 18.60 19.43
N PHE A 178 2.79 18.09 18.61
CA PHE A 178 3.91 18.87 18.11
C PHE A 178 3.39 20.10 17.37
N ASN A 179 4.01 21.26 17.62
CA ASN A 179 3.54 22.53 17.07
C ASN A 179 4.51 23.04 15.98
N PRO A 180 4.24 22.78 14.69
CA PRO A 180 5.10 23.25 13.61
C PRO A 180 5.11 24.78 13.47
N PHE A 181 4.06 25.48 13.94
CA PHE A 181 4.02 26.95 13.95
C PHE A 181 5.04 27.54 14.92
N GLU A 182 5.13 27.00 16.14
CA GLU A 182 6.11 27.47 17.14
C GLU A 182 7.54 27.24 16.65
N VAL A 183 7.79 26.10 16.00
CA VAL A 183 9.10 25.86 15.37
C VAL A 183 9.36 26.88 14.28
N HIS A 184 8.38 27.18 13.43
CA HIS A 184 8.53 28.17 12.35
C HIS A 184 8.87 29.56 12.88
N GLU A 185 8.17 30.02 13.93
CA GLU A 185 8.43 31.31 14.57
C GLU A 185 9.83 31.37 15.20
N VAL A 186 10.19 30.36 16.01
CA VAL A 186 11.48 30.33 16.72
C VAL A 186 12.66 30.14 15.77
N SER A 187 12.45 29.45 14.66
CA SER A 187 13.49 29.21 13.65
C SER A 187 13.59 30.27 12.56
N ASP A 188 12.86 31.39 12.69
CA ASP A 188 12.82 32.47 11.70
C ASP A 188 12.44 31.97 10.29
N GLY A 189 11.40 31.14 10.23
CA GLY A 189 10.84 30.64 8.97
C GLY A 189 11.31 29.25 8.53
N HIS A 190 12.22 28.61 9.29
CA HIS A 190 12.94 27.40 8.87
C HIS A 190 12.40 26.08 9.45
N ALA A 191 11.09 25.97 9.67
CA ALA A 191 10.48 24.80 10.30
C ALA A 191 10.78 23.48 9.56
N LEU A 192 10.67 23.49 8.22
CA LEU A 192 10.84 22.29 7.41
C LEU A 192 12.28 21.80 7.45
N LYS A 193 13.25 22.72 7.38
CA LYS A 193 14.67 22.42 7.52
C LYS A 193 14.94 21.72 8.85
N TYR A 194 14.50 22.29 9.97
CA TYR A 194 14.83 21.72 11.28
C TYR A 194 14.09 20.41 11.56
N VAL A 195 12.82 20.28 11.16
CA VAL A 195 12.10 19.00 11.22
C VAL A 195 12.79 17.93 10.35
N GLY A 196 13.17 18.28 9.12
CA GLY A 196 13.89 17.38 8.22
C GLY A 196 15.24 16.92 8.80
N LEU A 197 16.05 17.85 9.32
CA LEU A 197 17.33 17.53 9.95
C LEU A 197 17.16 16.61 11.18
N GLU A 198 16.20 16.91 12.05
CA GLU A 198 15.91 16.10 13.24
C GLU A 198 15.50 14.68 12.86
N LEU A 199 14.59 14.53 11.88
CA LEU A 199 14.12 13.22 11.47
C LEU A 199 15.21 12.42 10.76
N PHE A 200 16.00 13.03 9.86
CA PHE A 200 17.13 12.34 9.23
C PHE A 200 18.16 11.85 10.25
N ASN A 201 18.39 12.64 11.31
CA ASN A 201 19.22 12.23 12.43
C ASN A 201 18.59 11.07 13.21
N ARG A 202 17.32 11.20 13.61
CA ARG A 202 16.60 10.17 14.38
C ARG A 202 16.56 8.83 13.66
N TYR A 203 16.20 8.80 12.38
CA TYR A 203 16.19 7.56 11.62
C TYR A 203 17.60 7.04 11.24
N GLY A 204 18.67 7.78 11.58
CA GLY A 204 20.05 7.41 11.29
C GLY A 204 20.38 7.42 9.80
N PHE A 205 19.66 8.21 9.00
CA PHE A 205 19.80 8.22 7.54
C PHE A 205 21.17 8.73 7.08
N PHE A 206 21.80 9.64 7.83
CA PHE A 206 23.18 10.09 7.56
C PHE A 206 24.17 8.94 7.49
N GLU A 207 24.13 8.02 8.45
CA GLU A 207 25.03 6.87 8.49
C GLU A 207 24.61 5.79 7.51
N ARG A 208 23.33 5.41 7.52
CA ARG A 208 22.78 4.29 6.72
C ARG A 208 22.94 4.54 5.23
N PHE A 209 22.65 5.76 4.78
CA PHE A 209 22.67 6.14 3.36
C PHE A 209 23.86 7.03 3.01
N LYS A 210 24.80 7.23 3.94
CA LYS A 210 26.04 8.02 3.76
C LYS A 210 25.75 9.43 3.23
N ILE A 211 24.69 10.06 3.75
CA ILE A 211 24.26 11.40 3.34
C ILE A 211 25.16 12.42 4.05
N PRO A 212 25.91 13.27 3.34
CA PRO A 212 26.66 14.34 3.99
C PRO A 212 25.70 15.36 4.59
N TYR A 213 25.95 15.78 5.84
CA TYR A 213 25.12 16.80 6.51
C TYR A 213 24.96 18.09 5.67
N PRO A 214 26.02 18.70 5.10
CA PRO A 214 25.88 19.92 4.30
C PRO A 214 25.00 19.71 3.06
N THR A 215 25.02 18.52 2.47
CA THR A 215 24.21 18.19 1.28
C THR A 215 22.73 18.19 1.62
N LEU A 216 22.35 17.60 2.76
CA LEU A 216 20.95 17.65 3.22
C LEU A 216 20.54 19.06 3.61
N GLU A 217 21.40 19.82 4.30
CA GLU A 217 21.11 21.20 4.67
C GLU A 217 20.86 22.08 3.44
N ASN A 218 21.70 21.98 2.41
CA ASN A 218 21.54 22.71 1.15
C ASN A 218 20.25 22.30 0.42
N TYR A 219 19.93 21.00 0.41
CA TYR A 219 18.70 20.50 -0.19
C TYR A 219 17.46 21.08 0.52
N LEU A 220 17.41 20.99 1.85
CA LEU A 220 16.29 21.50 2.66
C LEU A 220 16.14 23.03 2.54
N ALA A 221 17.24 23.78 2.54
CA ALA A 221 17.20 25.23 2.32
C ALA A 221 16.61 25.59 0.95
N THR A 222 16.98 24.84 -0.10
CA THR A 222 16.41 25.03 -1.45
C THR A 222 14.92 24.66 -1.48
N LEU A 223 14.55 23.61 -0.74
CA LEU A 223 13.17 23.15 -0.63
C LEU A 223 12.26 24.23 -0.02
N GLU A 224 12.70 24.88 1.06
CA GLU A 224 11.96 25.97 1.71
C GLU A 224 11.77 27.19 0.81
N VAL A 225 12.78 27.51 -0.02
CA VAL A 225 12.67 28.57 -1.03
C VAL A 225 11.55 28.26 -2.03
N GLY A 226 11.47 27.02 -2.52
CA GLY A 226 10.41 26.65 -3.47
C GLY A 226 9.02 26.58 -2.84
N TYR A 227 8.90 26.17 -1.57
CA TYR A 227 7.64 26.28 -0.82
C TYR A 227 7.18 27.74 -0.63
N SER A 228 8.13 28.67 -0.51
CA SER A 228 7.86 30.10 -0.31
C SER A 228 7.60 30.87 -1.62
N LYS A 229 7.87 30.24 -2.78
CA LYS A 229 7.85 30.88 -4.11
C LYS A 229 6.57 31.64 -4.44
N HIS A 230 5.42 31.10 -4.01
CA HIS A 230 4.09 31.65 -4.33
C HIS A 230 3.43 32.37 -3.15
N ASN A 231 4.10 32.44 -2.00
CA ASN A 231 3.57 33.04 -0.78
C ASN A 231 2.17 32.51 -0.40
N ASN A 232 2.01 31.18 -0.45
CA ASN A 232 0.74 30.53 -0.19
C ASN A 232 0.38 30.61 1.30
N PRO A 233 -0.90 30.87 1.63
CA PRO A 233 -1.34 30.88 3.03
C PRO A 233 -1.35 29.47 3.67
N TYR A 234 -1.53 28.41 2.88
CA TYR A 234 -1.62 27.02 3.37
C TYR A 234 -0.49 26.12 2.86
N HIS A 235 -0.41 25.86 1.54
CA HIS A 235 0.60 24.99 0.94
C HIS A 235 2.00 25.64 0.95
N ASN A 236 2.60 25.71 2.13
CA ASN A 236 3.85 26.42 2.42
C ASN A 236 4.76 25.57 3.32
N VAL A 237 5.85 26.18 3.80
CA VAL A 237 6.88 25.54 4.64
C VAL A 237 6.28 24.89 5.91
N ILE A 238 5.30 25.53 6.55
CA ILE A 238 4.70 25.02 7.78
C ILE A 238 3.90 23.75 7.50
N HIS A 239 3.08 23.76 6.45
CA HIS A 239 2.31 22.58 6.02
C HIS A 239 3.22 21.40 5.67
N ALA A 240 4.32 21.64 4.95
CA ALA A 240 5.30 20.60 4.65
C ALA A 240 5.94 20.03 5.93
N ALA A 241 6.28 20.88 6.90
CA ALA A 241 6.86 20.47 8.17
C ALA A 241 5.86 19.64 9.00
N ASP A 242 4.59 20.06 9.02
CA ASP A 242 3.48 19.38 9.68
C ASP A 242 3.26 17.97 9.10
N VAL A 243 3.09 17.86 7.79
CA VAL A 243 2.89 16.56 7.12
C VAL A 243 4.09 15.64 7.31
N THR A 244 5.31 16.17 7.29
CA THR A 244 6.53 15.40 7.54
C THR A 244 6.57 14.85 8.97
N GLN A 245 6.27 15.69 9.97
CA GLN A 245 6.24 15.25 11.37
C GLN A 245 5.07 14.31 11.66
N SER A 246 3.89 14.57 11.10
CA SER A 246 2.71 13.70 11.20
C SER A 246 2.99 12.32 10.58
N SER A 247 3.67 12.28 9.43
CA SER A 247 4.12 11.02 8.81
C SER A 247 5.08 10.26 9.73
N HIS A 248 6.01 10.96 10.37
CA HIS A 248 6.88 10.37 11.39
C HIS A 248 6.09 9.83 12.59
N PHE A 249 5.13 10.57 13.13
CA PHE A 249 4.29 10.13 14.24
C PHE A 249 3.55 8.83 13.88
N MET A 250 2.94 8.80 12.69
CA MET A 250 2.23 7.62 12.20
C MET A 250 3.17 6.42 12.08
N LEU A 251 4.41 6.62 11.61
CA LEU A 251 5.40 5.55 11.53
C LEU A 251 5.84 5.03 12.91
N SER A 252 6.12 5.95 13.85
CA SER A 252 6.73 5.62 15.15
C SER A 252 5.72 5.08 16.16
N GLN A 253 4.50 5.63 16.22
CA GLN A 253 3.52 5.29 17.25
C GLN A 253 2.60 4.11 16.89
N THR A 254 2.45 3.79 15.60
CA THR A 254 1.61 2.66 15.16
C THR A 254 2.39 1.35 15.01
N GLY A 255 3.72 1.39 15.17
CA GLY A 255 4.60 0.25 14.92
C GLY A 255 4.85 -0.06 13.44
N LEU A 256 4.27 0.72 12.51
CA LEU A 256 4.49 0.61 11.07
C LEU A 256 5.96 0.61 10.70
N ALA A 257 6.78 1.42 11.37
CA ALA A 257 8.20 1.51 11.08
C ALA A 257 8.95 0.18 11.19
N SER A 258 8.48 -0.76 12.02
CA SER A 258 9.11 -2.09 12.16
C SER A 258 8.81 -3.06 11.01
N SER A 259 7.81 -2.75 10.20
CA SER A 259 7.39 -3.54 9.04
C SER A 259 7.97 -3.02 7.72
N LEU A 260 8.67 -1.89 7.78
CA LEU A 260 9.23 -1.19 6.63
C LEU A 260 10.74 -1.32 6.61
N SER A 261 11.33 -1.38 5.40
CA SER A 261 12.78 -1.30 5.26
C SER A 261 13.28 0.13 5.56
N ASP A 262 14.57 0.30 5.78
CA ASP A 262 15.16 1.63 5.93
C ASP A 262 14.90 2.51 4.69
N LEU A 263 14.88 1.89 3.50
CA LEU A 263 14.63 2.59 2.23
C LEU A 263 13.18 3.05 2.13
N ASP A 264 12.22 2.23 2.60
CA ASP A 264 10.81 2.62 2.68
C ASP A 264 10.60 3.76 3.68
N LEU A 265 11.29 3.72 4.84
CA LEU A 265 11.26 4.81 5.82
C LEU A 265 11.80 6.11 5.23
N LEU A 266 12.92 6.05 4.50
CA LEU A 266 13.45 7.19 3.77
C LEU A 266 12.45 7.68 2.72
N ALA A 267 11.81 6.78 1.97
CA ALA A 267 10.82 7.14 0.96
C ALA A 267 9.61 7.88 1.54
N VAL A 268 9.08 7.43 2.68
CA VAL A 268 7.95 8.09 3.36
C VAL A 268 8.32 9.47 3.86
N ILE A 269 9.43 9.61 4.58
CA ILE A 269 9.87 10.91 5.10
C ILE A 269 10.25 11.85 3.95
N PHE A 270 10.97 11.38 2.94
CA PHE A 270 11.34 12.18 1.79
C PHE A 270 10.13 12.58 0.93
N GLY A 271 9.18 11.67 0.72
CA GLY A 271 7.92 11.96 0.05
C GLY A 271 7.13 13.06 0.76
N ALA A 272 6.98 12.97 2.08
CA ALA A 272 6.29 13.97 2.89
C ALA A 272 6.97 15.35 2.82
N LEU A 273 8.32 15.40 2.85
CA LEU A 273 9.08 16.64 2.72
C LEU A 273 8.79 17.39 1.41
N ILE A 274 8.55 16.66 0.31
CA ILE A 274 8.50 17.24 -1.03
C ILE A 274 7.09 17.37 -1.61
N HIS A 275 6.07 16.83 -0.94
CA HIS A 275 4.79 16.48 -1.58
C HIS A 275 4.04 17.67 -2.20
N ASP A 276 4.31 18.90 -1.76
CA ASP A 276 3.65 20.14 -2.20
C ASP A 276 4.68 21.21 -2.67
N TYR A 277 5.88 20.79 -3.04
CA TYR A 277 6.95 21.72 -3.42
C TYR A 277 6.58 22.59 -4.64
N GLU A 278 6.75 23.91 -4.52
CA GLU A 278 6.31 24.91 -5.53
C GLU A 278 4.81 24.88 -5.86
N HIS A 279 3.96 24.48 -4.90
CA HIS A 279 2.51 24.61 -5.05
C HIS A 279 2.12 26.06 -5.39
N THR A 280 1.17 26.26 -6.31
CA THR A 280 0.81 27.59 -6.86
C THR A 280 -0.28 28.31 -6.08
N GLY A 281 -0.84 27.65 -5.06
CA GLY A 281 -2.00 28.11 -4.29
C GLY A 281 -3.34 27.86 -4.98
N HIS A 282 -3.34 27.19 -6.13
CA HIS A 282 -4.53 26.86 -6.92
C HIS A 282 -4.70 25.35 -7.02
N THR A 283 -5.90 24.88 -7.35
CA THR A 283 -6.19 23.45 -7.50
C THR A 283 -5.78 22.91 -8.87
N ASN A 284 -5.66 21.58 -9.01
CA ASN A 284 -5.48 20.92 -10.31
C ASN A 284 -6.57 21.33 -11.32
N ASN A 285 -7.84 21.42 -10.88
CA ASN A 285 -8.96 21.84 -11.72
C ASN A 285 -8.80 23.28 -12.25
N PHE A 286 -8.31 24.22 -11.42
CA PHE A 286 -7.99 25.57 -11.88
C PHE A 286 -6.92 25.54 -12.97
N HIS A 287 -5.86 24.75 -12.79
CA HIS A 287 -4.78 24.61 -13.77
C HIS A 287 -5.28 24.06 -15.12
N ILE A 288 -6.20 23.09 -15.09
CA ILE A 288 -6.81 22.47 -16.27
C ILE A 288 -7.73 23.49 -16.97
N GLN A 289 -8.66 24.10 -16.25
CA GLN A 289 -9.64 25.03 -16.83
C GLN A 289 -8.99 26.30 -17.40
N SER A 290 -7.90 26.76 -16.79
CA SER A 290 -7.14 27.92 -17.28
C SER A 290 -6.19 27.59 -18.45
N GLY A 291 -6.03 26.31 -18.82
CA GLY A 291 -5.05 25.90 -19.84
C GLY A 291 -3.61 26.23 -19.45
N SER A 292 -3.29 26.15 -18.16
CA SER A 292 -1.99 26.54 -17.65
C SER A 292 -0.84 25.67 -18.21
N ASN A 293 0.39 26.19 -18.18
CA ASN A 293 1.57 25.44 -18.64
C ASN A 293 1.76 24.10 -17.90
N PHE A 294 1.41 24.03 -16.61
CA PHE A 294 1.48 22.78 -15.85
C PHE A 294 0.47 21.76 -16.37
N ALA A 295 -0.77 22.18 -16.63
CA ALA A 295 -1.80 21.30 -17.18
C ALA A 295 -1.41 20.74 -18.56
N MET A 296 -0.89 21.61 -19.44
CA MET A 296 -0.38 21.19 -20.75
C MET A 296 0.82 20.24 -20.65
N LEU A 297 1.73 20.47 -19.71
CA LEU A 297 2.92 19.63 -19.52
C LEU A 297 2.55 18.23 -18.99
N TYR A 298 1.62 18.15 -18.05
CA TYR A 298 1.22 16.91 -17.39
C TYR A 298 -0.07 16.30 -17.94
N ASN A 299 -0.57 16.82 -19.06
CA ASN A 299 -1.75 16.35 -19.78
C ASN A 299 -2.95 16.15 -18.86
N ASP A 300 -3.25 17.16 -18.04
CA ASP A 300 -4.40 17.23 -17.12
C ASP A 300 -4.46 16.11 -16.05
N ARG A 301 -3.35 15.39 -15.82
CA ARG A 301 -3.29 14.26 -14.88
C ARG A 301 -2.41 14.58 -13.69
N SER A 302 -2.99 14.64 -12.49
CA SER A 302 -2.27 14.88 -11.21
C SER A 302 -1.23 15.99 -11.40
N VAL A 303 -1.71 17.15 -11.86
CA VAL A 303 -0.89 18.19 -12.50
C VAL A 303 0.16 18.73 -11.52
N LEU A 304 -0.27 19.06 -10.31
CA LEU A 304 0.59 19.58 -9.25
C LEU A 304 1.47 18.47 -8.66
N GLU A 305 0.92 17.28 -8.39
CA GLU A 305 1.68 16.19 -7.80
C GLU A 305 2.83 15.72 -8.70
N ASN A 306 2.60 15.67 -10.02
CA ASN A 306 3.67 15.43 -10.99
C ASN A 306 4.73 16.54 -10.97
N HIS A 307 4.31 17.81 -10.82
CA HIS A 307 5.24 18.94 -10.70
C HIS A 307 6.12 18.82 -9.45
N HIS A 308 5.51 18.58 -8.28
CA HIS A 308 6.20 18.48 -6.99
C HIS A 308 7.35 17.47 -7.05
N VAL A 309 7.05 16.26 -7.54
CA VAL A 309 8.05 15.19 -7.67
C VAL A 309 9.11 15.54 -8.73
N SER A 310 8.67 15.97 -9.92
CA SER A 310 9.57 16.28 -11.04
C SER A 310 10.58 17.37 -10.67
N ALA A 311 10.11 18.43 -10.03
CA ALA A 311 10.93 19.57 -9.62
C ALA A 311 11.89 19.21 -8.49
N CYS A 312 11.44 18.47 -7.46
CA CYS A 312 12.32 18.07 -6.35
C CYS A 312 13.44 17.13 -6.79
N PHE A 313 13.14 16.13 -7.64
CA PHE A 313 14.20 15.28 -8.18
C PHE A 313 15.14 16.00 -9.15
N ARG A 314 14.74 17.15 -9.69
CA ARG A 314 15.64 18.02 -10.46
C ARG A 314 16.65 18.73 -9.55
N LEU A 315 16.27 19.09 -8.32
CA LEU A 315 17.20 19.67 -7.35
C LEU A 315 18.35 18.72 -7.01
N LEU A 316 18.08 17.41 -6.99
CA LEU A 316 19.09 16.36 -6.76
C LEU A 316 20.11 16.23 -7.92
N LYS A 317 19.96 16.98 -9.01
CA LYS A 317 20.96 17.04 -10.09
C LYS A 317 22.14 17.93 -9.76
N ASP A 318 22.00 18.80 -8.77
CA ASP A 318 23.12 19.58 -8.25
C ASP A 318 23.89 18.74 -7.22
N ASP A 319 25.20 18.59 -7.42
CA ASP A 319 26.05 17.73 -6.57
C ASP A 319 26.01 18.13 -5.08
N ASP A 320 25.84 19.42 -4.80
CA ASP A 320 25.77 19.97 -3.44
C ASP A 320 24.42 19.74 -2.74
N LYS A 321 23.43 19.17 -3.45
CA LYS A 321 22.07 18.88 -2.96
C LYS A 321 21.68 17.41 -3.12
N ASN A 322 22.50 16.61 -3.79
CA ASN A 322 22.18 15.22 -4.09
C ASN A 322 22.30 14.31 -2.87
N ILE A 323 21.28 14.31 -2.01
CA ILE A 323 21.22 13.44 -0.82
C ILE A 323 21.12 11.94 -1.14
N LEU A 324 20.95 11.57 -2.42
CA LEU A 324 20.81 10.19 -2.88
C LEU A 324 22.05 9.67 -3.61
N GLU A 325 23.13 10.46 -3.67
CA GLU A 325 24.35 10.15 -4.44
C GLU A 325 24.96 8.78 -4.09
N ARG A 326 24.85 8.36 -2.83
CA ARG A 326 25.49 7.16 -2.30
C ARG A 326 24.63 5.90 -2.34
N LEU A 327 23.39 6.00 -2.84
CA LEU A 327 22.56 4.84 -3.10
C LEU A 327 23.09 4.04 -4.28
N THR A 328 22.93 2.72 -4.24
CA THR A 328 23.08 1.88 -5.43
C THR A 328 22.02 2.23 -6.47
N ARG A 329 22.23 1.78 -7.71
CA ARG A 329 21.28 2.04 -8.79
C ARG A 329 19.91 1.43 -8.51
N GLU A 330 19.90 0.25 -7.91
CA GLU A 330 18.72 -0.50 -7.52
C GLU A 330 17.97 0.22 -6.40
N GLU A 331 18.66 0.61 -5.31
CA GLU A 331 18.06 1.39 -4.22
C GLU A 331 17.51 2.74 -4.70
N TYR A 332 18.25 3.46 -5.56
CA TYR A 332 17.75 4.71 -6.13
C TYR A 332 16.46 4.50 -6.94
N ARG A 333 16.39 3.42 -7.73
CA ARG A 333 15.20 3.10 -8.52
C ARG A 333 14.01 2.75 -7.61
N GLU A 334 14.23 1.94 -6.59
CA GLU A 334 13.21 1.55 -5.62
C GLU A 334 12.69 2.77 -4.84
N LEU A 335 13.60 3.55 -4.26
CA LEU A 335 13.26 4.79 -3.56
C LEU A 335 12.49 5.75 -4.47
N ARG A 336 12.99 5.99 -5.68
CA ARG A 336 12.35 6.91 -6.63
C ARG A 336 10.93 6.45 -6.96
N ASN A 337 10.73 5.17 -7.21
CA ASN A 337 9.41 4.62 -7.49
C ASN A 337 8.47 4.80 -6.28
N ALA A 338 8.92 4.46 -5.08
CA ALA A 338 8.13 4.62 -3.86
C ALA A 338 7.73 6.09 -3.61
N VAL A 339 8.68 7.01 -3.76
CA VAL A 339 8.43 8.45 -3.57
C VAL A 339 7.46 9.00 -4.62
N ILE A 340 7.59 8.60 -5.89
CA ILE A 340 6.63 8.97 -6.94
C ILE A 340 5.23 8.49 -6.55
N GLU A 341 5.09 7.24 -6.10
CA GLU A 341 3.79 6.69 -5.70
C GLU A 341 3.20 7.40 -4.48
N ILE A 342 4.02 7.72 -3.48
CA ILE A 342 3.60 8.43 -2.27
C ILE A 342 3.06 9.81 -2.62
N VAL A 343 3.79 10.59 -3.41
CA VAL A 343 3.37 11.97 -3.74
C VAL A 343 2.21 11.97 -4.74
N LEU A 344 2.18 11.08 -5.74
CA LEU A 344 1.00 10.99 -6.61
C LEU A 344 -0.26 10.53 -5.85
N ALA A 345 -0.10 9.82 -4.73
CA ALA A 345 -1.20 9.45 -3.85
C ALA A 345 -1.72 10.65 -3.01
N THR A 346 -1.07 11.81 -3.00
CA THR A 346 -1.64 13.01 -2.35
C THR A 346 -2.64 13.74 -3.25
N ASP A 347 -2.79 13.33 -4.51
CA ASP A 347 -3.86 13.80 -5.38
C ASP A 347 -5.21 13.39 -4.79
N MET A 348 -5.96 14.38 -4.29
CA MET A 348 -7.24 14.18 -3.62
C MET A 348 -8.28 13.47 -4.51
N SER A 349 -8.14 13.56 -5.83
CA SER A 349 -9.02 12.86 -6.78
C SER A 349 -8.87 11.33 -6.73
N THR A 350 -7.85 10.82 -6.05
CA THR A 350 -7.61 9.39 -5.83
C THR A 350 -8.09 8.89 -4.46
N HIS A 351 -8.56 9.78 -3.59
CA HIS A 351 -8.91 9.48 -2.20
C HIS A 351 -9.87 8.29 -2.06
N PHE A 352 -11.00 8.30 -2.77
CA PHE A 352 -11.99 7.22 -2.66
C PHE A 352 -11.45 5.86 -3.11
N VAL A 353 -10.61 5.86 -4.15
CA VAL A 353 -9.91 4.65 -4.62
C VAL A 353 -8.98 4.11 -3.53
N GLN A 354 -8.25 4.99 -2.84
CA GLN A 354 -7.36 4.60 -1.75
C GLN A 354 -8.14 4.04 -0.55
N ILE A 355 -9.21 4.72 -0.13
CA ILE A 355 -10.07 4.27 0.98
C ILE A 355 -10.71 2.91 0.66
N LYS A 356 -11.24 2.73 -0.56
CA LYS A 356 -11.80 1.45 -1.01
C LYS A 356 -10.74 0.34 -0.96
N THR A 357 -9.55 0.63 -1.47
CA THR A 357 -8.42 -0.32 -1.44
C THR A 357 -8.07 -0.70 -0.01
N MET A 358 -7.95 0.26 0.91
CA MET A 358 -7.67 -0.01 2.33
C MET A 358 -8.78 -0.82 3.01
N LYS A 359 -10.06 -0.46 2.80
CA LYS A 359 -11.21 -1.23 3.33
C LYS A 359 -11.17 -2.68 2.87
N ASN A 360 -10.86 -2.90 1.58
CA ASN A 360 -10.73 -4.23 1.02
C ASN A 360 -9.54 -5.00 1.62
N MET A 361 -8.42 -4.34 1.90
CA MET A 361 -7.29 -5.01 2.58
C MET A 361 -7.64 -5.44 4.00
N LEU A 362 -8.43 -4.64 4.72
CA LEU A 362 -8.86 -4.95 6.09
C LEU A 362 -9.94 -6.03 6.16
N SER A 363 -10.73 -6.23 5.10
CA SER A 363 -11.77 -7.25 5.05
C SER A 363 -11.25 -8.64 4.64
N LEU A 364 -10.01 -8.74 4.15
CA LEU A 364 -9.38 -10.02 3.84
C LEU A 364 -9.14 -10.82 5.14
N PRO A 365 -9.50 -12.11 5.19
CA PRO A 365 -9.20 -12.96 6.34
C PRO A 365 -7.70 -12.98 6.65
N GLU A 366 -7.33 -12.80 7.92
CA GLU A 366 -5.94 -12.94 8.35
C GLU A 366 -5.45 -14.39 8.09
N GLY A 367 -4.55 -14.57 7.12
CA GLY A 367 -3.75 -15.79 6.98
C GLY A 367 -4.27 -16.88 6.02
N MET A 368 -4.30 -16.58 4.72
CA MET A 368 -3.97 -17.58 3.70
C MET A 368 -2.66 -17.24 3.00
#